data_AF-A0A914Y7L1-F1
#
_entry.id   AF-A0A914Y7L1-F1
#
_cell.length_a   1.000
_cell.length_b   1.000
_cell.length_c   1.000
_cell.angle_alpha   90.00
_cell.angle_beta   90.00
_cell.angle_gamma   90.00
#
_symmetry.space_group_name_H-M   'P 1'
#
loop_
_entity.id
_entity.type
_entity.pdbx_description
1 polymer ?
#
loop_
_entity_poly.entity_id
_entity_poly.type
_entity_poly.pdbx_seq_one_letter_code
_entity_poly.pdbx_strand_id
1 'polypeptide(L)'
;MAKYDQASSPEINESPQNRELCVFYKRIGACRHGLKCSRLHIPPEKSKSIMIRNLYRHVQPLTAQIASSSPDSLGIFEDFYEEVFKEIDEAYGRINQMHVCENMGEHLIGNVYIKVR
;
A
#
# COMPACT_ATOMS: atom_id res chain seq x y z
N MET A 1 0.64 6.41 21.22
CA MET A 1 -0.28 7.41 20.62
C MET A 1 0.55 8.54 20.03
N ALA A 2 1.07 8.37 18.83
CA ALA A 2 1.85 9.41 18.17
C ALA A 2 0.89 10.39 17.51
N LYS A 3 0.93 11.64 17.98
CA LYS A 3 0.16 12.77 17.45
C LYS A 3 0.68 13.06 16.03
N TYR A 4 -0.20 12.97 15.04
CA TYR A 4 0.08 13.43 13.67
C TYR A 4 -0.14 14.94 13.65
N ASP A 5 0.91 15.68 13.31
CA ASP A 5 0.96 17.13 13.35
C ASP A 5 -0.13 17.79 12.48
N GLN A 6 -0.72 18.85 13.06
CA GLN A 6 -1.66 19.73 12.42
C GLN A 6 -0.96 20.57 11.34
N ALA A 7 -1.08 20.18 10.07
CA ALA A 7 -0.82 21.06 8.95
C ALA A 7 -2.16 21.62 8.45
N SER A 8 -2.41 22.89 8.78
CA SER A 8 -3.50 23.70 8.24
C SER A 8 -3.45 23.70 6.70
N SER A 9 -4.45 23.08 6.08
CA SER A 9 -4.60 23.08 4.62
C SER A 9 -5.33 24.35 4.16
N PRO A 10 -4.96 24.95 3.01
CA PRO A 10 -5.61 26.14 2.50
C PRO A 10 -7.04 25.82 2.05
N GLU A 11 -8.00 26.69 2.39
CA GLU A 11 -9.39 26.61 1.96
C GLU A 11 -9.48 26.81 0.44
N ILE A 12 -9.46 25.71 -0.31
CA ILE A 12 -9.82 25.72 -1.73
C ILE A 12 -11.32 25.52 -1.82
N ASN A 13 -12.04 26.62 -2.06
CA ASN A 13 -13.48 26.67 -2.27
C ASN A 13 -13.85 26.10 -3.65
N GLU A 14 -13.64 24.80 -3.85
CA GLU A 14 -14.22 24.04 -4.96
C GLU A 14 -15.26 23.07 -4.38
N SER A 15 -16.51 23.17 -4.83
CA SER A 15 -17.52 22.22 -4.41
C SER A 15 -17.06 20.80 -4.80
N PRO A 16 -17.09 19.80 -3.89
CA PRO A 16 -16.67 18.43 -4.19
C PRO A 16 -17.44 17.77 -5.33
N GLN A 17 -18.53 18.40 -5.78
CA GLN A 17 -19.58 17.84 -6.61
C GLN A 17 -19.21 17.78 -8.11
N ASN A 18 -18.09 18.37 -8.55
CA ASN A 18 -17.72 18.39 -9.98
C ASN A 18 -16.28 17.94 -10.29
N ARG A 19 -15.57 17.36 -9.32
CA ARG A 19 -14.22 16.82 -9.57
C ARG A 19 -14.31 15.39 -10.10
N GLU A 20 -13.55 15.09 -11.14
CA GLU A 20 -13.47 13.72 -11.68
C GLU A 20 -12.82 12.75 -10.68
N LEU A 21 -13.24 11.48 -10.71
CA LEU A 21 -12.63 10.42 -9.91
C LEU A 21 -11.25 10.06 -10.45
N CYS A 22 -10.28 9.86 -9.55
CA CYS A 22 -8.97 9.37 -9.92
C CYS A 22 -9.04 7.89 -10.32
N VAL A 23 -8.84 7.61 -11.61
CA VAL A 23 -8.88 6.23 -12.15
C VAL A 23 -7.83 5.33 -11.49
N PHE A 24 -6.64 5.86 -11.17
CA PHE A 24 -5.59 5.09 -10.50
C PHE A 24 -6.00 4.70 -9.08
N TYR A 25 -6.39 5.68 -8.26
CA TYR A 25 -6.83 5.40 -6.90
C TYR A 25 -8.04 4.45 -6.89
N LYS A 26 -9.02 4.67 -7.77
CA LYS A 26 -10.20 3.80 -7.88
C LYS A 26 -9.83 2.35 -8.22
N ARG A 27 -8.82 2.13 -9.06
CA ARG A 27 -8.45 0.78 -9.55
C ARG A 27 -7.54 0.02 -8.58
N ILE A 28 -6.56 0.71 -8.00
CA ILE A 28 -5.46 0.07 -7.24
C ILE A 28 -5.27 0.63 -5.83
N GLY A 29 -6.14 1.55 -5.38
CA GLY A 29 -6.06 2.16 -4.05
C GLY A 29 -4.88 3.13 -3.85
N ALA A 30 -4.09 3.40 -4.90
CA ALA A 30 -2.89 4.21 -4.85
C ALA A 30 -2.80 5.19 -6.03
N CYS A 31 -2.17 6.34 -5.80
CA CYS A 31 -1.92 7.36 -6.81
C CYS A 31 -0.60 8.06 -6.52
N ARG A 32 0.24 8.23 -7.56
CA ARG A 32 1.53 8.94 -7.45
C ARG A 32 1.43 10.38 -6.96
N HIS A 33 0.27 11.03 -7.11
CA HIS A 33 0.06 12.41 -6.66
C HIS A 33 -0.39 12.49 -5.19
N GLY A 34 -0.72 11.35 -4.54
CA GLY A 34 -1.15 11.31 -3.15
C GLY A 34 -2.29 12.29 -2.86
N LEU A 35 -2.14 13.08 -1.78
CA LEU A 35 -3.10 14.10 -1.38
C LEU A 35 -3.11 15.33 -2.30
N LYS A 36 -2.07 15.52 -3.13
CA LYS A 36 -1.97 16.63 -4.10
C LYS A 36 -2.66 16.30 -5.43
N CYS A 37 -3.36 15.17 -5.52
CA CYS A 37 -4.08 14.80 -6.72
C CYS A 37 -5.19 15.82 -7.02
N SER A 38 -5.29 16.28 -8.26
CA SER A 38 -6.39 17.15 -8.71
C SER A 38 -7.74 16.41 -8.81
N ARG A 39 -7.70 15.08 -8.83
CA ARG A 39 -8.88 14.20 -8.91
C ARG A 39 -9.25 13.64 -7.53
N LEU A 40 -10.51 13.24 -7.37
CA LEU A 40 -11.01 12.72 -6.10
C LEU A 40 -10.52 11.29 -5.83
N HIS A 41 -10.07 11.07 -4.60
CA HIS A 41 -9.75 9.76 -4.02
C HIS A 41 -10.84 9.39 -3.03
N ILE A 42 -11.74 8.48 -3.40
CA ILE A 42 -12.83 8.02 -2.53
C ILE A 42 -12.48 6.61 -2.04
N PRO A 43 -12.08 6.44 -0.76
CA PRO A 43 -11.88 5.11 -0.19
C PRO A 43 -13.23 4.39 -0.08
N PRO A 44 -13.28 3.06 -0.30
CA PRO A 44 -14.51 2.31 -0.09
C PRO A 44 -14.84 2.23 1.40
N GLU A 45 -16.11 2.42 1.78
CA GLU A 45 -16.56 2.24 3.16
C GLU A 45 -16.48 0.77 3.62
N LYS A 46 -16.66 -0.16 2.67
CA LYS A 46 -16.55 -1.60 2.88
C LYS A 46 -15.83 -2.23 1.69
N SER A 47 -14.95 -3.18 1.96
CA SER A 47 -14.19 -3.88 0.94
C SER A 47 -13.86 -5.30 1.40
N LYS A 48 -13.79 -6.24 0.45
CA LYS A 48 -13.22 -7.58 0.68
C LYS A 48 -11.70 -7.59 0.56
N SER A 49 -11.10 -6.45 0.25
CA SER A 49 -9.66 -6.29 0.09
C SER A 49 -9.15 -5.13 0.94
N ILE A 50 -8.05 -5.39 1.63
CA ILE A 50 -7.30 -4.40 2.40
C ILE A 50 -5.95 -4.14 1.74
N MET A 51 -5.38 -2.96 1.99
CA MET A 51 -4.03 -2.58 1.56
C MET A 51 -3.27 -2.07 2.78
N ILE A 52 -2.12 -2.69 3.06
CA ILE A 52 -1.18 -2.22 4.07
C ILE A 52 -0.02 -1.54 3.34
N ARG A 53 0.13 -0.24 3.54
CA ARG A 53 1.13 0.58 2.82
C ARG A 53 2.53 0.38 3.38
N ASN A 54 3.53 0.26 2.50
CA ASN A 54 4.95 0.13 2.84
C ASN A 54 5.23 -0.93 3.93
N LEU A 55 4.49 -2.04 3.91
CA LEU A 55 4.66 -3.14 4.86
C LEU A 55 5.91 -3.95 4.51
N TYR A 56 6.04 -4.36 3.24
CA TYR A 56 7.24 -5.01 2.78
C TYR A 56 8.32 -3.97 2.53
N ARG A 57 9.21 -3.80 3.50
CA ARG A 57 10.40 -2.97 3.31
C ARG A 57 11.50 -3.89 2.88
N HIS A 58 11.84 -3.84 1.59
CA HIS A 58 13.04 -4.50 1.13
C HIS A 58 14.22 -3.91 1.90
N VAL A 59 14.74 -4.64 2.88
CA VAL A 59 15.93 -4.25 3.63
C VAL A 59 17.13 -4.55 2.75
N GLN A 60 17.27 -3.81 1.65
CA GLN A 60 18.46 -3.89 0.81
C GLN A 60 19.42 -2.80 1.29
N PRO A 61 20.61 -3.17 1.81
CA PRO A 61 21.72 -2.22 1.86
C PRO A 61 21.88 -1.57 0.49
N LEU A 62 22.16 -0.27 0.43
CA LEU A 62 22.35 0.48 -0.83
C LEU A 62 23.36 -0.20 -1.78
N THR A 63 24.27 -1.01 -1.25
CA THR A 63 25.29 -1.79 -1.96
C THR A 63 24.79 -3.12 -2.56
N ALA A 64 23.67 -3.66 -2.08
CA ALA A 64 23.11 -4.95 -2.50
C ALA A 64 22.13 -4.86 -3.69
N GLN A 65 21.85 -3.65 -4.19
CA GLN A 65 21.02 -3.42 -5.39
C GLN A 65 21.56 -4.13 -6.65
N ILE A 66 22.84 -4.53 -6.63
CA ILE A 66 23.52 -5.21 -7.74
C ILE A 66 23.32 -6.74 -7.66
N ALA A 67 22.85 -7.29 -6.54
CA ALA A 67 22.76 -8.73 -6.26
C ALA A 67 21.33 -9.18 -5.93
N SER A 68 20.32 -8.62 -6.61
CA SER A 68 18.87 -8.89 -6.40
C SER A 68 18.42 -10.34 -6.70
N SER A 69 19.36 -11.27 -6.80
CA SER A 69 19.15 -12.69 -7.09
C SER A 69 20.05 -13.58 -6.24
N SER A 70 20.46 -13.11 -5.04
CA SER A 70 21.07 -14.02 -4.06
C SER A 70 20.00 -14.92 -3.44
N PRO A 71 20.30 -16.21 -3.19
CA PRO A 71 19.36 -17.13 -2.54
C PRO A 71 18.87 -16.60 -1.18
N ASP A 72 19.71 -15.85 -0.46
CA ASP A 72 19.35 -15.24 0.82
C ASP A 72 18.19 -14.23 0.71
N SER A 73 18.10 -13.51 -0.41
CA SER A 73 17.03 -12.53 -0.62
C SER A 73 15.66 -13.20 -0.81
N LEU A 74 15.63 -14.41 -1.38
CA LEU A 74 14.41 -15.17 -1.56
C LEU A 74 13.89 -15.70 -0.22
N GLY A 75 14.78 -16.24 0.63
CA GLY A 75 14.40 -16.72 1.96
C GLY A 75 13.80 -15.63 2.85
N ILE A 76 14.38 -14.42 2.84
CA ILE A 76 13.86 -13.27 3.58
C ILE A 76 12.43 -12.90 3.10
N PHE A 77 12.17 -12.97 1.79
CA PHE A 77 10.84 -12.71 1.25
C PHE A 77 9.85 -13.81 1.63
N GLU A 78 10.25 -15.09 1.56
CA GLU A 78 9.40 -16.21 1.94
C GLU A 78 9.01 -16.15 3.42
N ASP A 79 9.96 -15.88 4.31
CA ASP A 79 9.71 -15.70 5.75
C ASP A 79 8.70 -14.56 6.00
N PHE A 80 8.92 -13.41 5.35
CA PHE A 80 8.00 -12.27 5.42
C PHE A 80 6.59 -12.63 4.92
N TYR A 81 6.50 -13.30 3.77
CA TYR A 81 5.23 -13.66 3.16
C TYR A 81 4.48 -14.65 4.06
N GLU A 82 5.16 -15.65 4.61
CA GLU A 82 4.56 -16.65 5.49
C GLU A 82 4.06 -16.02 6.80
N GLU A 83 4.86 -15.15 7.44
CA GLU A 83 4.48 -14.47 8.68
C GLU A 83 3.22 -13.62 8.49
N VAL A 84 3.20 -12.76 7.46
CA VAL A 84 2.04 -11.89 7.18
C VAL A 84 0.82 -12.71 6.79
N PHE A 85 1.00 -13.79 6.01
CA PHE A 85 -0.12 -14.64 5.61
C PHE A 85 -0.75 -15.32 6.84
N LYS A 86 0.05 -15.95 7.71
CA LYS A 86 -0.46 -16.65 8.90
C LYS A 86 -1.17 -15.71 9.86
N GLU A 87 -0.54 -14.59 10.21
CA GLU A 87 -1.12 -13.62 11.13
C GLU A 87 -2.49 -13.13 10.63
N ILE A 88 -2.59 -12.79 9.35
CA ILE A 88 -3.84 -12.29 8.79
C ILE A 88 -4.91 -13.40 8.66
N ASP A 89 -4.52 -14.61 8.22
CA ASP A 89 -5.44 -15.74 8.04
C ASP A 89 -6.04 -16.19 9.38
N GLU A 90 -5.23 -16.24 10.44
CA GLU A 90 -5.61 -16.73 11.77
C GLU A 90 -6.38 -15.66 12.58
N ALA A 91 -5.93 -14.41 12.58
CA ALA A 91 -6.50 -13.38 13.44
C ALA A 91 -7.66 -12.60 12.79
N TYR A 92 -7.69 -12.48 11.45
CA TYR A 92 -8.63 -11.58 10.76
C TYR A 92 -9.51 -12.26 9.70
N GLY A 93 -9.23 -13.53 9.40
CA GLY A 93 -10.08 -14.39 8.57
C GLY A 93 -9.41 -14.85 7.28
N ARG A 94 -10.01 -15.89 6.68
CA ARG A 94 -9.36 -16.64 5.60
C ARG A 94 -8.99 -15.77 4.41
N ILE A 95 -7.71 -15.81 4.05
CA ILE A 95 -7.16 -15.14 2.88
C ILE A 95 -7.51 -15.93 1.61
N ASN A 96 -8.03 -15.22 0.61
CA ASN A 96 -8.18 -15.72 -0.75
C ASN A 96 -6.94 -15.41 -1.61
N GLN A 97 -6.33 -14.24 -1.41
CA GLN A 97 -5.19 -13.79 -2.20
C GLN A 97 -4.37 -12.74 -1.43
N MET A 98 -3.05 -12.80 -1.53
CA MET A 98 -2.14 -11.77 -1.04
C MET A 98 -1.14 -11.40 -2.15
N HIS A 99 -0.87 -10.10 -2.32
CA HIS A 99 0.11 -9.57 -3.27
C HIS A 99 1.05 -8.61 -2.56
N VAL A 100 2.35 -8.73 -2.82
CA VAL A 100 3.38 -7.85 -2.28
C VAL A 100 3.99 -7.06 -3.44
N CYS A 101 4.06 -5.73 -3.29
CA CYS A 101 4.55 -4.84 -4.34
C CYS A 101 6.05 -4.55 -4.19
N GLU A 102 6.83 -4.92 -5.20
CA GLU A 102 8.26 -4.56 -5.34
C GLU A 102 8.49 -3.29 -6.18
N ASN A 103 7.45 -2.47 -6.36
CA ASN A 103 7.56 -1.23 -7.12
C ASN A 103 8.52 -0.25 -6.44
N MET A 104 9.25 0.56 -7.21
CA MET A 104 10.13 1.60 -6.66
C MET A 104 9.43 2.94 -6.37
N GLY A 105 8.24 3.15 -6.94
CA GLY A 105 7.50 4.40 -6.75
C GLY A 105 6.92 4.50 -5.34
N GLU A 106 7.10 5.66 -4.68
CA GLU A 106 6.66 5.92 -3.30
C GLU A 106 5.20 5.55 -3.02
N HIS A 107 4.33 5.69 -4.03
CA HIS A 107 2.91 5.38 -3.93
C HIS A 107 2.57 3.88 -3.95
N LEU A 108 3.52 3.01 -4.33
CA LEU A 108 3.35 1.57 -4.48
C LEU A 108 4.38 0.71 -3.74
N ILE A 109 5.54 1.27 -3.40
CA ILE A 109 6.66 0.53 -2.83
C ILE A 109 6.26 -0.20 -1.55
N GLY A 110 6.44 -1.52 -1.54
CA GLY A 110 6.19 -2.34 -0.36
C GLY A 110 4.73 -2.45 0.05
N ASN A 111 3.78 -1.99 -0.78
CA ASN A 111 2.36 -2.18 -0.49
C ASN A 111 2.02 -3.68 -0.51
N VAL A 112 1.21 -4.10 0.46
CA VAL A 112 0.68 -5.47 0.53
C VAL A 112 -0.84 -5.41 0.40
N TYR A 113 -1.37 -6.08 -0.62
CA TYR A 113 -2.80 -6.18 -0.89
C TYR A 113 -3.31 -7.56 -0.50
N ILE A 114 -4.32 -7.61 0.35
CA ILE A 114 -4.89 -8.86 0.86
C ILE A 114 -6.37 -8.87 0.56
N LYS A 115 -6.87 -9.97 -0.02
CA LYS A 115 -8.29 -10.24 -0.24
C LYS A 115 -8.75 -11.34 0.71
N VAL A 116 -9.72 -11.03 1.56
CA VAL A 116 -10.35 -11.97 2.49
C VAL A 116 -11.65 -12.55 1.91
N ARG A 117 -12.19 -13.62 2.50
CA ARG A 117 -13.44 -14.26 2.04
C ARG A 117 -14.69 -13.41 2.26
#